data_AF-A0A4Q5RJS7-F1
#
_entry.id   AF-A0A4Q5RJS7-F1
#
_cell.length_a   1.000
_cell.length_b   1.000
_cell.length_c   1.000
_cell.angle_alpha   90.00
_cell.angle_beta   90.00
_cell.angle_gamma   90.00
#
_symmetry.space_group_name_H-M   'P 1'
#
loop_
_entity.id
_entity.type
_entity.pdbx_description
1 polymer ?
#
loop_
_entity_poly.entity_id
_entity_poly.type
_entity_poly.pdbx_seq_one_letter_code
_entity_poly.pdbx_strand_id
1 'polypeptide(L)' 'NAGHIKTGSGCRSERVSKFNQMLRIEQELGSNASFAGINTFNKK' A
#
# COMPACT_ATOMS: atom_id res chain seq x y z
N ASN A 1 -2.40 -3.99 11.26
CA ASN A 1 -2.07 -3.33 9.97
C ASN A 1 -1.86 -1.84 10.19
N ALA A 2 -0.78 -1.27 9.64
CA ALA A 2 -0.49 0.17 9.76
C ALA A 2 -1.40 1.05 8.89
N GLY A 3 -1.98 0.48 7.82
CA GLY A 3 -2.99 1.10 6.96
C GLY A 3 -2.47 2.17 5.98
N HIS A 4 -1.37 2.85 6.28
CA HIS A 4 -0.73 3.83 5.40
C HIS A 4 0.76 3.58 5.25
N ILE A 5 1.31 3.99 4.09
CA ILE A 5 2.75 3.97 3.81
C ILE A 5 3.15 5.27 3.11
N LYS A 6 4.30 5.83 3.47
CA LYS A 6 4.88 7.01 2.80
C LYS A 6 6.21 6.62 2.19
N THR A 7 6.22 6.41 0.87
CA THR A 7 7.41 5.95 0.12
C THR A 7 7.90 6.94 -0.94
N GLY A 8 7.40 8.19 -0.91
CA GLY A 8 7.79 9.25 -1.84
C GLY A 8 7.17 9.12 -3.25
N SER A 9 7.72 9.87 -4.21
CA SER A 9 7.23 9.91 -5.60
C SER A 9 7.62 8.66 -6.41
N GLY A 10 6.75 8.24 -7.34
CA GLY A 10 6.85 7.03 -8.15
C GLY A 10 7.84 7.05 -9.32
N CYS A 11 8.87 7.90 -9.29
CA CYS A 11 9.81 8.03 -10.42
C CYS A 11 11.13 7.29 -10.23
N ARG A 12 11.59 7.05 -8.99
CA ARG A 12 12.87 6.39 -8.73
C ARG A 12 12.68 4.91 -8.42
N SER A 13 13.54 4.07 -8.98
CA SER A 13 13.42 2.60 -8.90
C SER A 13 13.34 2.09 -7.46
N GLU A 14 14.08 2.68 -6.52
CA GLU A 14 14.02 2.33 -5.10
C GLU A 14 12.60 2.49 -4.51
N ARG A 15 11.85 3.52 -4.95
CA ARG A 15 10.49 3.83 -4.49
C ARG A 15 9.45 3.02 -5.24
N VAL A 16 9.62 2.90 -6.57
CA VAL A 16 8.79 2.06 -7.43
C VAL A 16 8.82 0.61 -6.97
N SER A 17 9.97 0.12 -6.51
CA SER A 17 10.09 -1.24 -5.96
C SER A 17 9.13 -1.50 -4.79
N LYS A 18 8.87 -0.50 -3.94
CA LYS A 18 7.94 -0.60 -2.81
C LYS A 18 6.49 -0.68 -3.28
N PHE A 19 6.11 0.13 -4.27
CA PHE A 19 4.78 0.03 -4.90
C PHE A 19 4.58 -1.32 -5.58
N ASN A 20 5.56 -1.77 -6.36
CA ASN A 20 5.51 -3.08 -7.03
C ASN A 20 5.38 -4.24 -6.03
N GLN A 21 6.09 -4.15 -4.90
CA GLN A 21 5.98 -5.17 -3.86
C GLN A 21 4.58 -5.18 -3.22
N MET A 22 3.96 -4.01 -3.02
CA MET A 22 2.59 -3.96 -2.51
C MET A 22 1.58 -4.56 -3.49
N LEU A 23 1.74 -4.29 -4.80
CA LEU A 23 0.91 -4.91 -5.84
C LEU A 23 1.06 -6.44 -5.85
N ARG A 24 2.28 -6.96 -5.67
CA ARG A 24 2.50 -8.41 -5.56
C ARG A 24 1.83 -9.00 -4.31
N ILE A 25 1.93 -8.33 -3.17
CA ILE A 25 1.28 -8.76 -1.92
C ILE A 25 -0.24 -8.76 -2.08
N GLU A 26 -0.80 -7.73 -2.71
CA GLU A 26 -2.23 -7.67 -3.03
C GLU A 26 -2.68 -8.84 -3.92
N GLN A 27 -1.90 -9.14 -4.97
CA GLN A 27 -2.16 -10.28 -5.85
C GLN A 27 -2.07 -11.63 -5.10
N GLU A 28 -1.08 -11.80 -4.22
CA GLU A 28 -0.90 -13.02 -3.43
C GLU A 28 -2.03 -13.23 -2.42
N LEU A 29 -2.54 -12.15 -1.81
CA LEU A 29 -3.65 -12.19 -0.87
C LEU A 29 -5.00 -12.44 -1.55
N GLY A 30 -5.16 -12.07 -2.83
CA GLY A 30 -6.38 -12.28 -3.60
C GLY A 30 -7.62 -11.74 -2.88
N SER A 31 -8.60 -12.62 -2.59
CA SER A 31 -9.83 -12.24 -1.88
C SER A 31 -9.62 -11.82 -0.43
N ASN A 32 -8.47 -12.12 0.17
CA ASN A 32 -8.13 -11.71 1.53
C ASN A 32 -7.49 -10.31 1.58
N ALA A 33 -7.15 -9.71 0.43
CA ALA A 33 -6.61 -8.37 0.38
C ALA A 33 -7.69 -7.34 0.76
N SER A 34 -7.32 -6.39 1.61
CA SER A 34 -8.23 -5.31 2.03
C SER A 34 -7.51 -3.97 1.99
N PHE A 35 -8.01 -3.06 1.16
CA PHE A 35 -7.53 -1.68 1.11
C PHE A 35 -8.14 -0.87 2.25
N ALA A 36 -7.28 -0.32 3.12
CA ALA A 36 -7.72 0.33 4.34
C ALA A 36 -8.51 1.65 4.11
N GLY A 37 -8.31 2.31 2.96
CA GLY A 37 -9.12 3.46 2.52
C GLY A 37 -9.20 4.59 3.55
N ILE A 38 -10.35 5.28 3.57
CA ILE A 38 -10.60 6.39 4.49
C ILE A 38 -10.62 5.96 5.96
N ASN A 39 -10.88 4.68 6.24
CA ASN A 39 -10.97 4.14 7.61
C ASN A 39 -9.62 4.18 8.33
N THR A 40 -8.53 4.33 7.60
CA THR A 40 -7.20 4.48 8.18
C THR A 40 -6.98 5.83 8.85
N PHE A 41 -7.73 6.86 8.46
CA PHE A 41 -7.61 8.18 9.07
C PHE A 41 -8.50 8.25 10.30
N ASN A 42 -7.93 8.63 11.45
CA ASN A 42 -8.73 8.95 12.63
C ASN A 42 -9.65 10.14 12.31
N LYS A 43 -10.97 9.89 12.30
CA LYS A 43 -11.98 10.95 12.24
C LYS A 43 -11.98 11.65 13.59
N LYS A 44 -11.75 12.96 13.59
CA LYS A 44 -12.03 13.82 14.74
C LYS A 44 -13.53 14.00 14.91
#